data_AF-A0A8H6LXV1-F1
#
_entry.id   AF-A0A8H6LXV1-F1
#
_cell.length_a   1.000
_cell.length_b   1.000
_cell.length_c   1.000
_cell.angle_alpha   90.00
_cell.angle_beta   90.00
_cell.angle_gamma   90.00
#
_symmetry.space_group_name_H-M   'P 1'
#
loop_
_entity.id
_entity.type
_entity.pdbx_description
1 polymer ?
#
loop_
_entity_poly.entity_id
_entity_poly.type
_entity_poly.pdbx_seq_one_letter_code
_entity_poly.pdbx_strand_id
1 'polypeptide(L)'
;MPAPIATDPNLEVCPDYAAPEMEAMRQAVKGGMEGLTDERAVEILRRSWEANNAIQKTAWAQRVAEEEAAAAEREREVRTELERRAAIELEEAEAIAKEERKKNRAMHLPILAGVGLPDRPLVTVAANIMKDYRQMKYVHLWHHTDKALQSVDFGAATVESETLEQVVRLHTSPGRPASTRDLTRGKHPSDPDPRARSPVGTYP
;
A
#
# COMPACT_ATOMS: atom_id res chain seq x y z
N MET A 1 -17.27 -24.24 -36.68
CA MET A 1 -16.13 -23.80 -35.84
C MET A 1 -15.09 -24.91 -35.87
N PRO A 2 -13.85 -24.67 -36.31
CA PRO A 2 -12.79 -25.67 -36.16
C PRO A 2 -12.61 -26.02 -34.69
N ALA A 3 -12.35 -27.29 -34.39
CA ALA A 3 -12.18 -27.76 -33.01
C ALA A 3 -11.03 -27.00 -32.32
N PRO A 4 -11.16 -26.68 -31.02
CA PRO A 4 -10.10 -26.00 -30.30
C PRO A 4 -8.84 -26.87 -30.29
N ILE A 5 -7.76 -26.32 -30.84
CA ILE A 5 -6.42 -26.93 -30.81
C ILE A 5 -6.03 -27.07 -29.32
N ALA A 6 -5.83 -28.29 -28.84
CA ALA A 6 -5.53 -28.58 -27.44
C ALA A 6 -4.03 -28.54 -27.13
N THR A 7 -3.18 -28.67 -28.15
CA THR A 7 -1.73 -28.81 -28.05
C THR A 7 -1.04 -27.74 -28.89
N ASP A 8 0.03 -27.14 -28.40
CA ASP A 8 0.80 -26.11 -29.13
C ASP A 8 1.40 -26.69 -30.43
N PRO A 9 0.95 -26.24 -31.62
CA PRO A 9 1.45 -26.72 -32.91
C PRO A 9 2.92 -26.38 -33.17
N ASN A 10 3.52 -25.48 -32.38
CA ASN A 10 4.94 -25.15 -32.46
C ASN A 10 5.85 -26.26 -31.90
N LEU A 11 5.30 -27.17 -31.10
CA LEU A 11 6.04 -28.30 -30.52
C LEU A 11 5.99 -29.55 -31.40
N GLU A 12 5.13 -29.56 -32.42
CA GLU A 12 5.00 -30.70 -33.32
C GLU A 12 6.16 -30.76 -34.31
N VAL A 13 6.76 -31.95 -34.43
CA VAL A 13 7.80 -32.25 -35.41
C VAL A 13 7.20 -33.04 -36.56
N CYS A 14 7.63 -32.73 -37.79
CA CYS A 14 7.20 -33.44 -38.97
C CYS A 14 7.59 -34.93 -38.86
N PRO A 15 6.64 -35.87 -39.01
CA PRO A 15 6.94 -37.29 -39.01
C PRO A 15 7.90 -37.65 -40.15
N ASP A 16 8.78 -38.62 -39.92
CA ASP A 16 9.64 -39.14 -40.98
C ASP A 16 8.82 -40.02 -41.94
N TYR A 17 8.32 -39.41 -43.01
CA TYR A 17 7.54 -40.11 -44.02
C TYR A 17 8.37 -41.08 -44.88
N ALA A 18 9.71 -41.10 -44.78
CA ALA A 18 10.56 -42.10 -45.42
C ALA A 18 10.68 -43.39 -44.60
N ALA A 19 10.29 -43.37 -43.32
CA ALA A 19 10.31 -44.55 -42.46
C ALA A 19 9.40 -45.67 -42.99
N PRO A 20 9.75 -46.95 -42.77
CA PRO A 20 8.94 -48.09 -43.22
C PRO A 20 7.53 -48.09 -42.60
N GLU A 21 7.37 -47.56 -41.40
CA GLU A 21 6.07 -47.43 -40.72
C GLU A 21 5.05 -46.57 -41.49
N MET A 22 5.54 -45.62 -42.29
CA MET A 22 4.72 -44.69 -43.06
C MET A 22 4.46 -45.17 -44.51
N GLU A 23 4.84 -46.40 -44.84
CA GLU A 23 4.71 -46.95 -46.20
C GLU A 23 3.26 -47.00 -46.68
N ALA A 24 2.32 -47.37 -45.81
CA ALA A 24 0.89 -47.38 -46.14
C ALA A 24 0.40 -45.99 -46.62
N MET A 25 0.93 -44.93 -46.02
CA MET A 25 0.56 -43.55 -46.35
C MET A 25 1.18 -43.10 -47.67
N ARG A 26 2.42 -43.53 -47.97
CA ARG A 26 3.04 -43.32 -49.29
C ARG A 26 2.28 -44.06 -50.39
N GLN A 27 1.88 -45.31 -50.14
CA GLN A 27 1.10 -46.10 -51.09
C GLN A 27 -0.28 -45.49 -51.35
N ALA A 28 -0.93 -44.92 -50.33
CA ALA A 28 -2.21 -44.23 -50.49
C ALA A 28 -2.10 -43.01 -51.45
N VAL A 29 -1.01 -42.23 -51.35
CA VAL A 29 -0.76 -41.10 -52.26
C VAL A 29 -0.46 -41.60 -53.69
N LYS A 30 0.34 -42.67 -53.83
CA LYS A 30 0.64 -43.27 -55.15
C LYS A 30 -0.57 -43.90 -55.81
N GLY A 31 -1.46 -44.53 -55.05
CA GLY A 31 -2.68 -45.16 -55.57
C GLY A 31 -3.61 -44.17 -56.28
N GLY A 32 -3.48 -42.86 -56.01
CA GLY A 32 -4.20 -41.80 -56.71
C GLY A 32 -3.48 -41.21 -57.93
N MET A 33 -2.21 -41.57 -58.19
CA MET A 33 -1.39 -40.99 -59.27
C MET A 33 -0.44 -42.04 -59.88
N GLU A 34 -0.75 -42.47 -61.10
CA GLU A 34 0.02 -43.47 -61.84
C GLU A 34 1.44 -42.95 -62.17
N GLY A 35 2.48 -43.71 -61.83
CA GLY A 35 3.89 -43.38 -62.11
C GLY A 35 4.63 -42.55 -61.06
N LEU A 36 4.04 -42.32 -59.88
CA LEU A 36 4.67 -41.52 -58.81
C LEU A 36 5.77 -42.29 -58.05
N THR A 37 6.97 -41.69 -57.96
CA THR A 37 8.09 -42.26 -57.18
C THR A 37 7.86 -42.13 -55.67
N ASP A 38 8.54 -42.96 -54.88
CA ASP A 38 8.42 -42.94 -53.42
C ASP A 38 8.89 -41.61 -52.80
N GLU A 39 10.01 -41.09 -53.30
CA GLU A 39 10.56 -39.79 -52.91
C GLU A 39 9.56 -38.66 -53.14
N ARG A 40 8.83 -38.69 -54.26
CA ARG A 40 7.84 -37.66 -54.55
C ARG A 40 6.61 -37.77 -53.66
N ALA A 41 6.19 -39.00 -53.30
CA ALA A 41 5.12 -39.21 -52.34
C ALA A 41 5.48 -38.68 -50.94
N VAL A 42 6.72 -38.94 -50.47
CA VAL A 42 7.26 -38.36 -49.22
C VAL A 42 7.20 -36.84 -49.25
N GLU A 43 7.63 -36.23 -50.35
CA GLU A 43 7.65 -34.77 -50.47
C GLU A 43 6.24 -34.16 -50.45
N ILE A 44 5.27 -34.78 -51.10
CA ILE A 44 3.86 -34.35 -51.06
C ILE A 44 3.32 -34.43 -49.63
N LEU A 45 3.56 -35.54 -48.93
CA LEU A 45 3.14 -35.70 -47.54
C LEU A 45 3.78 -34.65 -46.64
N ARG A 46 5.09 -34.41 -46.77
CA ARG A 46 5.80 -33.38 -46.01
C ARG A 46 5.23 -31.99 -46.25
N ARG A 47 5.01 -31.61 -47.52
CA ARG A 47 4.42 -30.31 -47.88
C ARG A 47 3.00 -30.17 -47.34
N SER A 48 2.21 -31.24 -47.37
CA SER A 48 0.84 -31.23 -46.84
C SER A 48 0.83 -31.03 -45.33
N TRP A 49 1.76 -31.68 -44.60
CA TRP A 49 1.94 -31.49 -43.17
C TRP A 49 2.42 -30.08 -42.84
N GLU A 50 3.42 -29.56 -43.56
CA GLU A 50 3.92 -28.19 -43.37
C GLU A 50 2.81 -27.14 -43.57
N ALA A 51 1.98 -27.30 -44.61
CA ALA A 51 0.86 -26.41 -44.87
C ALA A 51 -0.20 -26.47 -43.77
N ASN A 52 -0.55 -27.67 -43.30
CA ASN A 52 -1.50 -27.83 -42.20
C ASN A 52 -0.94 -27.28 -40.88
N ASN A 53 0.31 -27.58 -40.54
CA ASN A 53 0.96 -27.09 -39.33
C ASN A 53 1.07 -25.55 -39.35
N ALA A 54 1.32 -24.93 -40.50
CA ALA A 54 1.30 -23.47 -40.63
C ALA A 54 -0.08 -22.87 -40.32
N ILE A 55 -1.17 -23.48 -40.80
CA ILE A 55 -2.55 -23.05 -40.49
C ILE A 55 -2.85 -23.22 -38.99
N GLN A 56 -2.40 -24.33 -38.39
CA GLN A 56 -2.60 -24.56 -36.95
C GLN A 56 -1.82 -23.53 -36.12
N LYS A 57 -0.59 -23.19 -36.52
CA LYS A 57 0.23 -22.15 -35.86
C LYS A 57 -0.41 -20.77 -35.91
N THR A 58 -0.98 -20.38 -37.05
CA THR A 58 -1.68 -19.09 -37.14
C THR A 58 -2.95 -19.06 -36.29
N ALA A 59 -3.74 -20.13 -36.30
CA ALA A 59 -4.92 -20.25 -35.45
C ALA A 59 -4.56 -20.26 -33.96
N TRP A 60 -3.46 -20.93 -33.58
CA TRP A 60 -2.94 -20.91 -32.22
C TRP A 60 -2.50 -19.51 -31.79
N ALA A 61 -1.72 -18.81 -32.63
CA ALA A 61 -1.28 -17.45 -32.35
C ALA A 61 -2.46 -16.47 -32.16
N GLN A 62 -3.52 -16.61 -32.97
CA GLN A 62 -4.74 -15.83 -32.81
C GLN A 62 -5.41 -16.10 -31.45
N ARG A 63 -5.55 -17.38 -31.07
CA ARG A 63 -6.13 -17.74 -29.76
C ARG A 63 -5.33 -17.20 -28.58
N VAL A 64 -4.00 -17.33 -28.63
CA VAL A 64 -3.12 -16.79 -27.58
C VAL A 64 -3.27 -15.27 -27.47
N ALA A 65 -3.29 -14.56 -28.59
CA ALA A 65 -3.48 -13.11 -28.60
C ALA A 65 -4.85 -12.69 -28.05
N GLU A 66 -5.92 -13.42 -28.38
CA GLU A 66 -7.26 -13.20 -27.83
C GLU A 66 -7.31 -13.45 -26.32
N GLU A 67 -6.66 -14.51 -25.85
CA GLU A 67 -6.60 -14.84 -24.42
C GLU A 67 -5.81 -13.80 -23.63
N GLU A 68 -4.67 -13.34 -24.16
CA GLU A 68 -3.88 -12.26 -23.57
C GLU A 68 -4.68 -10.95 -23.51
N ALA A 69 -5.39 -10.59 -24.58
CA ALA A 69 -6.24 -9.42 -24.62
C ALA A 69 -7.37 -9.49 -23.58
N ALA A 70 -8.05 -10.64 -23.48
CA ALA A 70 -9.11 -10.87 -22.50
C ALA A 70 -8.58 -10.91 -21.05
N ALA A 71 -7.34 -11.38 -20.83
CA ALA A 71 -6.70 -11.30 -19.52
C ALA A 71 -6.39 -9.85 -19.12
N ALA A 72 -5.85 -9.06 -20.05
CA ALA A 72 -5.54 -7.65 -19.83
C ALA A 72 -6.80 -6.80 -19.59
N GLU A 73 -7.90 -7.08 -20.29
CA GLU A 73 -9.19 -6.43 -20.03
C GLU A 73 -9.70 -6.75 -18.62
N ARG A 74 -9.73 -8.03 -18.24
CA ARG A 74 -10.16 -8.45 -16.90
C ARG A 74 -9.33 -7.81 -15.79
N GLU A 75 -8.01 -7.68 -15.98
CA GLU A 75 -7.15 -7.01 -15.02
C GLU A 75 -7.49 -5.52 -14.89
N ARG A 76 -7.77 -4.84 -16.00
CA ARG A 76 -8.21 -3.44 -16.00
C ARG A 76 -9.55 -3.28 -15.28
N GLU A 77 -10.53 -4.13 -15.57
CA GLU A 77 -11.83 -4.11 -14.92
C GLU A 77 -11.70 -4.28 -13.39
N VAL A 78 -10.93 -5.28 -12.95
CA VAL A 78 -10.66 -5.51 -11.53
C VAL A 78 -10.03 -4.28 -10.88
N ARG A 79 -9.04 -3.68 -11.53
CA ARG A 79 -8.41 -2.46 -11.01
C ARG A 79 -9.40 -1.31 -10.89
N THR A 80 -10.19 -1.06 -11.92
CA THR A 80 -11.19 0.03 -11.90
C THR A 80 -12.25 -0.18 -10.84
N GLU A 81 -12.70 -1.42 -10.62
CA GLU A 81 -13.68 -1.74 -9.59
C GLU A 81 -13.08 -1.59 -8.17
N LEU A 82 -11.82 -1.96 -7.98
CA LEU A 82 -11.11 -1.72 -6.72
C LEU A 82 -10.96 -0.22 -6.43
N GLU A 83 -10.57 0.58 -7.42
CA GLU A 83 -10.47 2.04 -7.29
C GLU A 83 -11.84 2.66 -6.98
N ARG A 84 -12.92 2.20 -7.64
CA ARG A 84 -14.28 2.65 -7.37
C ARG A 84 -14.72 2.33 -5.94
N ARG A 85 -14.44 1.10 -5.46
CA ARG A 85 -14.77 0.69 -4.08
C ARG A 85 -14.00 1.52 -3.06
N ALA A 86 -12.71 1.72 -3.26
CA ALA A 86 -11.89 2.54 -2.37
C ALA A 86 -12.39 4.00 -2.30
N ALA A 87 -12.84 4.56 -3.42
CA ALA A 87 -13.43 5.91 -3.45
C ALA A 87 -14.73 5.99 -2.63
N ILE A 88 -15.61 4.98 -2.74
CA ILE A 88 -16.86 4.92 -1.97
C ILE A 88 -16.56 4.75 -0.48
N GLU A 89 -15.66 3.85 -0.11
CA GLU A 89 -15.26 3.65 1.29
C GLU A 89 -14.68 4.93 1.91
N LEU A 90 -13.89 5.69 1.14
CA LEU A 90 -13.38 6.98 1.57
C LEU A 90 -14.50 8.00 1.78
N GLU A 91 -15.44 8.11 0.83
CA GLU A 91 -16.58 9.02 0.94
C GLU A 91 -17.46 8.68 2.16
N GLU A 92 -17.74 7.39 2.38
CA GLU A 92 -18.50 6.91 3.53
C GLU A 92 -17.75 7.21 4.85
N ALA A 93 -16.45 6.96 4.90
CA ALA A 93 -15.63 7.28 6.09
C ALA A 93 -15.61 8.79 6.39
N GLU A 94 -15.50 9.63 5.36
CA GLU A 94 -15.57 11.09 5.51
C GLU A 94 -16.95 11.56 5.97
N ALA A 95 -18.02 10.96 5.44
CA ALA A 95 -19.38 11.25 5.86
C ALA A 95 -19.60 10.90 7.34
N ILE A 96 -19.16 9.71 7.77
CA ILE A 96 -19.21 9.27 9.17
C ILE A 96 -18.40 10.23 10.06
N ALA A 97 -17.17 10.55 9.68
CA ALA A 97 -16.33 11.48 10.45
C ALA A 97 -16.97 12.88 10.58
N LYS A 98 -17.64 13.36 9.52
CA LYS A 98 -18.35 14.64 9.54
C LYS A 98 -19.59 14.59 10.44
N GLU A 99 -20.34 13.49 10.44
CA GLU A 99 -21.45 13.31 11.37
C GLU A 99 -21.00 13.23 12.83
N GLU A 100 -19.93 12.47 13.10
CA GLU A 100 -19.34 12.37 14.43
C GLU A 100 -18.87 13.74 14.93
N ARG A 101 -18.18 14.52 14.10
CA ARG A 101 -17.78 15.90 14.45
C ARG A 101 -18.97 16.81 14.75
N LYS A 102 -20.12 16.62 14.09
CA LYS A 102 -21.33 17.40 14.36
C LYS A 102 -21.98 16.98 15.68
N LYS A 103 -22.14 15.67 15.92
CA LYS A 103 -22.77 15.11 17.13
C LYS A 103 -21.91 15.35 18.37
N ASN A 104 -20.60 15.13 18.26
CA ASN A 104 -19.62 15.23 19.34
C ASN A 104 -18.83 16.54 19.29
N ARG A 105 -19.48 17.65 18.93
CA ARG A 105 -18.83 18.95 18.71
C ARG A 105 -17.99 19.43 19.91
N ALA A 106 -18.43 19.13 21.14
CA ALA A 106 -17.70 19.48 22.35
C ALA A 106 -16.38 18.71 22.53
N MET A 107 -16.30 17.47 22.04
CA MET A 107 -15.10 16.61 22.10
C MET A 107 -14.10 16.91 20.98
N HIS A 108 -14.59 17.51 19.88
CA HIS A 108 -13.77 17.90 18.73
C HIS A 108 -13.44 19.40 18.70
N LEU A 109 -13.54 20.09 19.84
CA LEU A 109 -13.07 21.47 19.93
C LEU A 109 -11.54 21.51 19.81
N PRO A 110 -10.98 22.43 19.02
CA PRO A 110 -9.55 22.64 19.01
C PRO A 110 -9.10 23.08 20.41
N ILE A 111 -8.11 22.37 20.96
CA ILE A 111 -7.44 22.79 22.19
C ILE A 111 -6.71 24.10 21.86
N LEU A 112 -7.22 25.21 22.40
CA LEU A 112 -6.64 26.53 22.17
C LEU A 112 -5.28 26.62 22.89
N ALA A 113 -4.20 26.58 22.12
CA ALA A 113 -2.86 26.83 22.65
C ALA A 113 -2.78 28.26 23.21
N GLY A 114 -2.32 28.41 24.45
CA GLY A 114 -2.17 29.71 25.13
C GLY A 114 -3.38 30.17 25.94
N VAL A 115 -4.49 29.42 25.95
CA VAL A 115 -5.53 29.61 26.97
C VAL A 115 -5.04 28.93 28.24
N GLY A 116 -4.68 29.72 29.25
CA GLY A 116 -4.31 29.22 30.57
C GLY A 116 -5.43 28.34 31.14
N LEU A 117 -5.07 27.41 32.03
CA LEU A 117 -6.06 26.65 32.79
C LEU A 117 -7.10 27.65 33.35
N PRO A 118 -8.41 27.34 33.29
CA PRO A 118 -9.39 28.18 33.94
C PRO A 118 -8.94 28.42 35.38
N ASP A 119 -8.98 29.68 35.83
CA ASP A 119 -8.61 30.10 37.17
C ASP A 119 -9.64 29.57 38.18
N ARG A 120 -9.68 28.24 38.30
CA ARG A 120 -10.40 27.52 39.33
C ARG A 120 -9.38 27.16 40.40
N PRO A 121 -9.68 27.45 41.67
CA PRO A 121 -8.84 26.97 42.75
C PRO A 121 -8.72 25.45 42.62
N LEU A 122 -7.47 24.97 42.65
CA LEU A 122 -7.22 23.54 42.61
C LEU A 122 -7.98 22.90 43.79
N VAL A 123 -8.95 22.03 43.46
CA VAL A 123 -9.74 21.34 44.48
C VAL A 123 -8.79 20.43 45.25
N THR A 124 -8.38 20.90 46.42
CA THR A 124 -7.39 20.21 47.25
C THR A 124 -8.11 19.54 48.40
N VAL A 125 -7.84 18.26 48.61
CA VAL A 125 -8.40 17.52 49.74
C VAL A 125 -7.83 18.08 51.05
N ALA A 126 -8.63 18.09 52.11
CA ALA A 126 -8.22 18.62 53.41
C ALA A 126 -6.88 18.02 53.90
N ALA A 127 -6.09 18.83 54.62
CA ALA A 127 -4.72 18.48 55.02
C ALA A 127 -4.62 17.21 55.88
N ASN A 128 -5.64 16.93 56.70
CA ASN A 128 -5.72 15.69 57.49
C ASN A 128 -5.84 14.45 56.61
N ILE A 129 -6.62 14.53 55.53
CA ILE A 129 -6.76 13.43 54.57
C ILE A 129 -5.48 13.25 53.75
N MET A 130 -4.80 14.35 53.39
CA MET A 130 -3.49 14.29 52.75
C MET A 130 -2.43 13.61 53.64
N LYS A 131 -2.51 13.79 54.97
CA LYS A 131 -1.66 13.06 55.93
C LYS A 131 -1.97 11.57 55.93
N ASP A 132 -3.23 11.18 55.87
CA ASP A 132 -3.63 9.77 55.78
C ASP A 132 -3.15 9.12 54.48
N TYR A 133 -3.18 9.83 53.36
CA TYR A 133 -2.57 9.39 52.11
C TYR A 133 -1.07 9.13 52.22
N ARG A 134 -0.31 10.05 52.86
CA ARG A 134 1.13 9.85 53.10
C ARG A 134 1.42 8.63 53.97
N GLN A 135 0.47 8.27 54.84
CA GLN A 135 0.56 7.11 55.72
C GLN A 135 -0.03 5.83 55.08
N MET A 136 -0.44 5.88 53.80
CA MET A 136 -1.13 4.80 53.08
C MET A 136 -2.34 4.24 53.84
N LYS A 137 -3.02 5.11 54.60
CA LYS A 137 -4.24 4.75 55.32
C LYS A 137 -5.43 4.79 54.39
N TYR A 138 -6.41 3.94 54.69
CA TYR A 138 -7.68 3.96 54.00
C TYR A 138 -8.41 5.30 54.26
N VAL A 139 -8.80 5.96 53.18
CA VAL A 139 -9.60 7.20 53.21
C VAL A 139 -10.93 6.91 52.53
N HIS A 140 -12.03 7.28 53.18
CA HIS A 140 -13.36 7.04 52.62
C HIS A 140 -13.59 7.91 51.37
N LEU A 141 -14.20 7.32 50.33
CA LEU A 141 -14.47 8.00 49.05
C LEU A 141 -15.30 9.29 49.21
N TRP A 142 -16.10 9.37 50.28
CA TRP A 142 -16.89 10.54 50.63
C TRP A 142 -16.03 11.82 50.73
N HIS A 143 -14.79 11.75 51.21
CA HIS A 143 -13.88 12.90 51.32
C HIS A 143 -13.46 13.50 49.98
N HIS A 144 -13.71 12.80 48.87
CA HIS A 144 -13.42 13.25 47.50
C HIS A 144 -14.65 13.79 46.79
N THR A 145 -15.80 13.83 47.45
CA THR A 145 -17.02 14.38 46.88
C THR A 145 -17.04 15.90 47.01
N ASP A 146 -17.67 16.58 46.04
CA ASP A 146 -17.81 18.04 46.04
C ASP A 146 -18.43 18.57 47.34
N LYS A 147 -19.36 17.81 47.92
CA LYS A 147 -20.00 18.15 49.21
C LYS A 147 -19.01 18.17 50.37
N ALA A 148 -18.13 17.17 50.44
CA ALA A 148 -17.11 17.12 51.49
C ALA A 148 -16.08 18.24 51.30
N LEU A 149 -15.67 18.51 50.07
CA LEU A 149 -14.69 19.55 49.74
C LEU A 149 -15.21 20.97 50.00
N GLN A 150 -16.51 21.22 49.82
CA GLN A 150 -17.16 22.48 50.16
C GLN A 150 -17.42 22.64 51.67
N SER A 151 -17.48 21.54 52.42
CA SER A 151 -17.73 21.55 53.87
C SER A 151 -16.51 21.84 54.73
N VAL A 152 -15.31 21.81 54.14
CA VAL A 152 -14.07 22.15 54.83
C VAL A 152 -13.86 23.65 54.72
N ASP A 153 -14.10 24.38 55.80
CA ASP A 153 -13.70 25.78 55.91
C ASP A 153 -12.18 25.86 55.62
N PHE A 154 -11.78 26.70 54.67
CA PHE A 154 -10.37 27.02 54.38
C PHE A 154 -9.71 27.85 55.51
N GLY A 155 -10.16 27.65 56.75
CA GLY A 155 -9.57 28.20 57.96
C GLY A 155 -8.36 27.39 58.37
N ALA A 156 -7.19 28.01 58.25
CA ALA A 156 -5.91 27.56 58.81
C ALA A 156 -5.29 26.30 58.17
N ALA A 157 -4.84 26.43 56.93
CA ALA A 157 -3.64 25.74 56.49
C ALA A 157 -2.83 26.69 55.59
N THR A 158 -2.01 27.51 56.23
CA THR A 158 -0.77 28.02 55.63
C THR A 158 0.05 26.80 55.23
N VAL A 159 -0.15 26.30 54.03
CA VAL A 159 0.81 25.41 53.37
C VAL A 159 1.84 26.34 52.76
N GLU A 160 3.02 26.30 53.36
CA GLU A 160 4.22 27.00 52.95
C GLU A 160 4.36 27.01 51.42
N SER A 161 4.55 28.20 50.86
CA SER A 161 4.73 28.44 49.43
C SER A 161 6.03 27.86 48.87
N GLU A 162 6.66 26.90 49.55
CA GLU A 162 7.99 26.40 49.23
C GLU A 162 7.95 25.21 48.26
N THR A 163 6.84 24.45 48.20
CA THR A 163 6.71 23.32 47.26
C THR A 163 6.26 23.71 45.85
N LEU A 164 5.65 24.89 45.67
CA LEU A 164 5.23 25.38 44.34
C LEU A 164 6.34 26.18 43.63
N GLU A 165 7.30 26.75 44.37
CA GLU A 165 8.47 27.39 43.76
C GLU A 165 9.49 26.40 43.20
N GLN A 166 9.51 25.15 43.68
CA GLN A 166 10.48 24.15 43.22
C GLN A 166 10.12 23.57 41.85
N VAL A 167 8.84 23.56 41.47
CA VAL A 167 8.42 23.14 40.12
C VAL A 167 8.67 24.27 39.12
N VAL A 168 8.42 25.54 39.45
CA VAL A 168 8.70 26.65 38.52
C VAL A 168 10.20 26.87 38.28
N ARG A 169 11.08 26.56 39.25
CA ARG A 169 12.54 26.72 39.12
C ARG A 169 13.23 25.67 38.23
N LEU A 170 12.58 24.58 37.83
CA LEU A 170 13.19 23.58 36.93
C LEU A 170 13.07 23.89 35.43
N HIS A 171 12.33 24.94 35.04
CA HIS A 171 12.18 25.34 33.62
C HIS A 171 12.81 26.70 33.30
N THR A 172 13.24 27.46 34.30
CA THR A 172 13.85 28.78 34.10
C THR A 172 15.36 28.67 34.33
N SER A 173 16.05 28.11 33.34
CA SER A 173 17.51 28.23 33.24
C SER A 173 17.86 29.67 32.87
N PRO A 174 18.73 30.36 33.63
CA PRO A 174 19.21 31.69 33.27
C PRO A 174 20.36 31.58 32.28
N GLY A 175 20.14 32.08 31.07
CA GLY A 175 21.16 32.70 30.21
C GLY A 175 22.22 31.80 29.56
N ARG A 176 22.13 31.66 28.24
CA ARG A 176 23.33 31.74 27.37
C ARG A 176 23.04 32.76 26.26
N PRO A 177 23.88 33.81 26.11
CA PRO A 177 23.59 34.93 25.23
C PRO A 177 23.64 34.54 23.75
N ALA A 178 22.76 35.16 22.98
CA ALA A 178 22.77 35.15 21.52
C ALA A 178 24.11 35.70 21.01
N SER A 179 24.90 34.82 20.39
CA SER A 179 26.11 35.21 19.67
C SER A 179 25.72 35.66 18.27
N THR A 180 25.60 36.97 18.08
CA THR A 180 25.54 37.63 16.78
C THR A 180 26.92 37.53 16.10
N ARG A 181 26.99 36.83 14.97
CA ARG A 181 27.99 37.01 13.90
C ARG A 181 27.31 36.57 12.61
N ASP A 182 26.68 37.49 11.91
CA ASP A 182 27.26 38.26 10.80
C ASP A 182 27.47 37.45 9.50
N LEU A 183 26.68 37.87 8.51
CA LEU A 183 27.09 38.18 7.14
C LEU A 183 27.37 37.03 6.15
N THR A 184 26.39 36.92 5.24
CA THR A 184 26.54 37.06 3.78
C THR A 184 26.53 35.82 2.89
N ARG A 185 25.81 36.01 1.76
CA ARG A 185 26.20 35.61 0.40
C ARG A 185 25.98 34.15 -0.02
N GLY A 186 24.80 33.92 -0.58
CA GLY A 186 24.71 33.69 -2.02
C GLY A 186 24.72 32.25 -2.53
N LYS A 187 24.02 32.13 -3.66
CA LYS A 187 24.22 31.20 -4.77
C LYS A 187 23.34 29.95 -4.79
N HIS A 188 22.28 30.07 -5.59
CA HIS A 188 21.66 29.02 -6.39
C HIS A 188 22.71 28.16 -7.11
N PRO A 189 22.44 26.85 -7.25
CA PRO A 189 22.49 26.22 -8.59
C PRO A 189 21.24 25.36 -8.80
N SER A 190 20.45 25.57 -9.85
CA SER A 190 20.70 25.21 -11.26
C SER A 190 20.63 23.70 -11.48
N ASP A 191 19.59 23.32 -12.23
CA ASP A 191 19.27 21.99 -12.74
C ASP A 191 20.47 21.24 -13.36
N PRO A 192 20.48 19.90 -13.32
CA PRO A 192 21.25 19.10 -14.26
C PRO A 192 20.39 18.69 -15.48
N ASP A 193 20.78 19.21 -16.64
CA ASP A 193 20.31 18.83 -17.98
C ASP A 193 20.73 17.38 -18.32
N PRO A 194 19.87 16.56 -18.97
CA PRO A 194 20.11 15.14 -19.19
C PRO A 194 20.70 14.89 -20.58
N ARG A 195 22.02 14.73 -20.69
CA ARG A 195 22.70 14.13 -21.87
C ARG A 195 24.20 13.86 -21.61
N ALA A 196 24.51 12.66 -21.12
CA ALA A 196 25.81 12.01 -21.30
C ALA A 196 25.63 10.50 -21.05
N ARG A 197 25.24 9.73 -22.07
CA ARG A 197 26.12 8.80 -22.80
C ARG A 197 27.08 7.99 -21.89
N SER A 198 26.69 6.74 -21.62
CA SER A 198 27.57 5.55 -21.53
C SER A 198 28.59 5.50 -22.69
N PRO A 199 29.70 4.71 -22.67
CA PRO A 199 29.82 3.40 -22.02
C PRO A 199 31.21 3.00 -21.47
N VAL A 200 31.31 1.72 -21.07
CA VAL A 200 32.50 0.84 -20.98
C VAL A 200 33.25 0.79 -19.64
N GLY A 201 33.40 -0.42 -19.08
CA GLY A 201 34.30 -0.67 -17.94
C GLY A 201 34.18 -2.02 -17.20
N THR A 202 34.34 -3.11 -17.94
CA THR A 202 34.83 -4.47 -17.60
C THR A 202 35.57 -4.67 -16.24
N TYR A 203 35.07 -5.61 -15.40
CA TYR A 203 35.75 -6.55 -14.45
C TYR A 203 36.54 -6.01 -13.23
N PRO A 204 36.86 -6.82 -12.17
CA PRO A 204 36.85 -8.28 -12.04
C PRO A 204 35.68 -8.92 -11.28
#